data_AF-A0A968TYB9-F1
#
_entry.id   AF-A0A968TYB9-F1
#
_cell.length_a   1.000
_cell.length_b   1.000
_cell.length_c   1.000
_cell.angle_alpha   90.00
_cell.angle_beta   90.00
_cell.angle_gamma   90.00
#
_symmetry.space_group_name_H-M   'P 1'
#
loop_
_entity.id
_entity.type
_entity.pdbx_description
1 polymer ?
#
loop_
_entity_poly.entity_id
_entity_poly.type
_entity_poly.pdbx_seq_one_letter_code
_entity_poly.pdbx_strand_id
1 'polypeptide(L)'
;MAEGGNDNLVCPHCIEPIGRFDHFCPHCARPVSAHASIDPMGQVFSAGQAYQNATDNPRLIVVVGMWLIFGPQVPFLVLGLFVTVGNLLVPRNAHAHATGPIIHPVPDGLALELVRVLVLLALLLLYGFILHKVTTRYFNARSAKQEDTMKMGKVDD
;
A
#
# COMPACT_ATOMS: atom_id res chain seq x y z
N MET A 1 -15.32 -50.34 -3.98
CA MET A 1 -15.29 -49.13 -4.81
C MET A 1 -16.70 -48.58 -4.79
N ALA A 2 -16.97 -47.62 -3.90
CA ALA A 2 -18.31 -47.10 -3.71
C ALA A 2 -18.57 -45.99 -4.72
N GLU A 3 -19.55 -46.20 -5.60
CA GLU A 3 -20.26 -45.14 -6.30
C GLU A 3 -20.98 -44.29 -5.22
N GLY A 4 -20.29 -43.28 -4.73
CA GLY A 4 -20.86 -42.29 -3.81
C GLY A 4 -21.76 -41.34 -4.59
N GLY A 5 -23.03 -41.27 -4.18
CA GLY A 5 -23.97 -40.29 -4.71
C GLY A 5 -23.39 -38.88 -4.69
N ASN A 6 -23.63 -38.14 -5.77
CA ASN A 6 -23.18 -36.77 -6.02
C ASN A 6 -23.82 -35.77 -5.04
N ASP A 7 -23.49 -35.89 -3.76
CA ASP A 7 -23.71 -34.84 -2.78
C ASP A 7 -22.64 -33.79 -3.01
N ASN A 8 -22.86 -32.97 -4.05
CA ASN A 8 -22.02 -31.84 -4.37
C ASN A 8 -22.13 -30.83 -3.22
N LEU A 9 -21.24 -30.96 -2.25
CA LEU A 9 -21.02 -29.96 -1.24
C LEU A 9 -20.46 -28.73 -1.94
N VAL A 10 -21.00 -27.57 -1.61
CA VAL A 10 -20.61 -26.30 -2.20
C VAL A 10 -20.06 -25.42 -1.08
N CYS A 11 -18.93 -24.74 -1.34
CA CYS A 11 -18.36 -23.83 -0.36
C CYS A 11 -19.31 -22.64 -0.12
N PRO A 12 -19.67 -22.30 1.13
CA PRO A 12 -20.56 -21.18 1.42
C PRO A 12 -19.94 -19.81 1.15
N HIS A 13 -18.63 -19.74 0.87
CA HIS A 13 -17.92 -18.49 0.65
C HIS A 13 -17.70 -18.14 -0.82
N CYS A 14 -17.37 -19.13 -1.65
CA CYS A 14 -17.08 -18.92 -3.08
C CYS A 14 -18.03 -19.64 -4.02
N ILE A 15 -18.95 -20.48 -3.50
CA ILE A 15 -19.94 -21.24 -4.27
C ILE A 15 -19.31 -22.27 -5.23
N GLU A 16 -18.04 -22.61 -5.01
CA GLU A 16 -17.33 -23.64 -5.77
C GLU A 16 -17.54 -25.03 -5.12
N PRO A 17 -17.68 -26.11 -5.90
CA PRO A 17 -17.79 -27.47 -5.37
C PRO A 17 -16.56 -27.86 -4.54
N ILE A 18 -16.78 -28.64 -3.49
CA ILE A 18 -15.74 -29.14 -2.59
C ILE A 18 -15.84 -30.66 -2.39
N GLY A 19 -14.71 -31.31 -2.11
CA GLY A 19 -14.71 -32.71 -1.73
C GLY A 19 -15.37 -32.95 -0.37
N ARG A 20 -16.03 -34.09 -0.20
CA ARG A 20 -16.74 -34.44 1.06
C ARG A 20 -15.83 -34.50 2.30
N PHE A 21 -14.53 -34.70 2.10
CA PHE A 21 -13.54 -34.81 3.17
C PHE A 21 -12.60 -33.59 3.26
N ASP A 22 -12.86 -32.54 2.48
CA ASP A 22 -12.05 -31.32 2.53
C ASP A 22 -12.46 -30.44 3.72
N HIS A 23 -11.51 -30.17 4.61
CA HIS A 23 -11.72 -29.27 5.75
C HIS A 23 -11.55 -27.78 5.38
N PHE A 24 -10.86 -27.51 4.27
CA PHE A 24 -10.64 -26.19 3.69
C PHE A 24 -11.02 -26.22 2.21
N CYS A 25 -11.62 -25.14 1.72
CA CYS A 25 -11.91 -25.04 0.30
C CYS A 25 -10.61 -24.85 -0.52
N PRO A 26 -10.35 -25.64 -1.57
CA PRO A 26 -9.13 -25.50 -2.37
C PRO A 26 -9.06 -24.17 -3.16
N HIS A 27 -10.21 -23.53 -3.39
CA HIS A 27 -10.29 -22.29 -4.19
C HIS A 27 -10.14 -21.03 -3.33
N CYS A 28 -10.83 -20.96 -2.19
CA CYS A 28 -10.78 -19.77 -1.33
C CYS A 28 -9.99 -19.95 -0.04
N ALA A 29 -9.51 -21.17 0.25
CA ALA A 29 -8.78 -21.58 1.46
C ALA A 29 -9.49 -21.28 2.79
N ARG A 30 -10.79 -20.98 2.77
CA ARG A 30 -11.57 -20.77 4.00
C ARG A 30 -11.99 -22.11 4.62
N PRO A 31 -12.10 -22.17 5.96
CA PRO A 31 -12.58 -23.36 6.65
C PRO A 31 -14.05 -23.59 6.30
N VAL A 32 -14.40 -24.83 5.95
CA VAL A 32 -15.78 -25.23 5.61
C VAL A 32 -16.44 -26.01 6.74
N SER A 33 -15.65 -26.59 7.65
CA SER A 33 -16.15 -27.31 8.82
C SER A 33 -15.97 -26.49 10.11
N ALA A 34 -16.85 -26.71 11.08
CA ALA A 34 -16.72 -26.10 12.40
C ALA A 34 -15.40 -26.50 13.09
N HIS A 35 -14.92 -27.73 12.87
CA HIS A 35 -13.66 -28.19 13.45
C HIS A 35 -12.44 -27.45 12.89
N ALA A 36 -12.42 -27.19 11.57
CA ALA A 36 -11.36 -26.43 10.93
C ALA A 36 -11.30 -24.97 11.39
N SER A 37 -12.43 -24.41 11.86
CA SER A 37 -12.47 -23.06 12.41
C SER A 37 -11.79 -22.92 13.77
N ILE A 38 -11.61 -24.02 14.51
CA ILE A 38 -11.00 -24.02 15.85
C ILE A 38 -9.49 -24.30 15.76
N ASP A 39 -9.00 -24.83 14.63
CA ASP A 39 -7.58 -25.09 14.44
C ASP A 39 -6.80 -23.78 14.22
N PRO A 40 -5.90 -23.39 15.14
CA PRO A 40 -5.12 -22.16 15.00
C PRO A 40 -4.19 -22.20 13.78
N MET A 41 -3.68 -23.38 13.40
CA MET A 41 -2.80 -23.49 12.24
C MET A 41 -3.57 -23.27 10.94
N GLY A 42 -4.74 -23.89 10.80
CA GLY A 42 -5.67 -23.65 9.71
C GLY A 42 -6.06 -22.18 9.52
N GLN A 43 -6.28 -21.46 10.62
CA GLN A 43 -6.57 -20.02 10.53
C GLN A 43 -5.40 -19.22 9.95
N VAL A 44 -4.16 -19.48 10.37
CA VAL A 44 -2.98 -18.79 9.84
C VAL A 44 -2.79 -19.08 8.35
N PHE A 45 -2.95 -20.33 7.92
CA PHE A 45 -2.87 -20.70 6.50
C PHE A 45 -3.96 -20.03 5.66
N SER A 46 -5.22 -20.05 6.13
CA SER A 46 -6.33 -19.42 5.41
C SER A 46 -6.17 -17.90 5.28
N ALA A 47 -5.65 -17.24 6.33
CA ALA A 47 -5.32 -15.82 6.29
C ALA A 47 -4.17 -15.56 5.31
N GLY A 48 -3.11 -16.38 5.32
CA GLY A 48 -1.99 -16.31 4.39
C GLY A 48 -2.43 -16.40 2.93
N GLN A 49 -3.26 -17.39 2.59
CA GLN A 49 -3.80 -17.53 1.23
C GLN A 49 -4.69 -16.34 0.86
N ALA A 50 -5.49 -15.82 1.79
CA ALA A 50 -6.30 -14.64 1.54
C ALA A 50 -5.42 -13.41 1.25
N TYR A 51 -4.27 -13.26 1.92
CA TYR A 51 -3.29 -12.23 1.59
C TYR A 51 -2.65 -12.45 0.23
N GLN A 52 -2.26 -13.68 -0.12
CA GLN A 52 -1.70 -14.00 -1.44
C GLN A 52 -2.70 -13.70 -2.56
N ASN A 53 -3.95 -14.14 -2.43
CA ASN A 53 -5.01 -13.81 -3.37
C ASN A 53 -5.26 -12.29 -3.45
N ALA A 54 -5.16 -11.59 -2.31
CA ALA A 54 -5.27 -10.14 -2.28
C ALA A 54 -4.06 -9.44 -2.93
N THR A 55 -2.86 -10.03 -2.91
CA THR A 55 -1.69 -9.49 -3.60
C THR A 55 -1.67 -9.81 -5.09
N ASP A 56 -2.22 -10.95 -5.49
CA ASP A 56 -2.35 -11.34 -6.90
C ASP A 56 -3.36 -10.47 -7.65
N ASN A 57 -4.43 -10.07 -6.95
CA ASN A 57 -5.42 -9.10 -7.45
C ASN A 57 -5.61 -7.95 -6.44
N PRO A 58 -4.65 -7.01 -6.35
CA PRO A 58 -4.70 -5.94 -5.38
C PRO A 58 -5.90 -5.06 -5.65
N ARG A 59 -6.84 -5.08 -4.70
CA ARG A 59 -8.01 -4.18 -4.73
C ARG A 59 -7.48 -2.74 -4.66
N LEU A 60 -7.97 -1.90 -5.57
CA LEU A 60 -7.59 -0.48 -5.70
C LEU A 60 -7.64 0.23 -4.34
N ILE A 61 -8.65 -0.09 -3.53
CA ILE A 61 -8.83 0.48 -2.18
C ILE A 61 -7.67 0.17 -1.22
N VAL A 62 -7.04 -1.01 -1.32
CA VAL A 62 -5.91 -1.39 -0.47
C VAL A 62 -4.67 -0.62 -0.90
N VAL A 63 -4.41 -0.50 -2.20
CA VAL A 63 -3.28 0.27 -2.73
C VAL A 63 -3.43 1.74 -2.37
N VAL A 64 -4.61 2.32 -2.57
CA VAL A 64 -4.88 3.72 -2.20
C VAL A 64 -4.78 3.91 -0.69
N GLY A 65 -5.30 2.99 0.12
CA GLY A 65 -5.16 3.05 1.59
C GLY A 65 -3.70 3.01 2.03
N MET A 66 -2.91 2.10 1.46
CA MET A 66 -1.47 1.99 1.74
C MET A 66 -0.75 3.30 1.37
N TRP A 67 -1.06 3.86 0.20
CA TRP A 67 -0.49 5.14 -0.24
C TRP A 67 -0.93 6.33 0.62
N LEU A 68 -2.16 6.34 1.14
CA LEU A 68 -2.66 7.42 1.97
C LEU A 68 -2.01 7.42 3.36
N ILE A 69 -1.65 6.25 3.87
CA ILE A 69 -0.97 6.07 5.16
C ILE A 69 0.53 6.36 5.03
N PHE A 70 1.23 5.65 4.13
CA PHE A 70 2.69 5.73 4.03
C PHE A 70 3.18 6.90 3.19
N GLY A 71 2.33 7.40 2.31
CA GLY A 71 2.68 8.44 1.36
C GLY A 71 3.18 9.74 1.96
N PRO A 72 2.42 10.39 2.87
CA PRO A 72 2.88 11.60 3.53
C PRO A 72 3.99 11.32 4.55
N GLN A 73 4.01 10.14 5.17
CA GLN A 73 4.94 9.84 6.26
C GLN A 73 6.40 9.79 5.80
N VAL A 74 6.67 9.27 4.59
CA VAL A 74 8.03 9.20 4.01
C VAL A 74 8.67 10.58 3.81
N PRO A 75 8.07 11.56 3.10
CA PRO A 75 8.67 12.87 2.92
C PRO A 75 8.80 13.64 4.24
N PHE A 76 7.86 13.47 5.18
CA PHE A 76 8.00 14.06 6.53
C PHE A 76 9.21 13.50 7.28
N LEU A 77 9.47 12.19 7.21
CA LEU A 77 10.64 11.57 7.83
C LEU A 77 11.95 12.03 7.18
N VAL A 78 12.00 12.06 5.84
CA VAL A 78 13.18 12.53 5.10
C VAL A 78 13.48 14.00 5.43
N LEU A 79 12.44 14.83 5.53
CA LEU A 79 12.58 16.23 5.94
C LEU A 79 13.11 16.35 7.38
N GLY A 80 12.48 15.64 8.33
CA GLY A 80 12.88 15.66 9.72
C GLY A 80 14.34 15.24 9.90
N LEU A 81 14.76 14.18 9.19
CA LEU A 81 16.15 13.74 9.14
C LEU A 81 17.06 14.86 8.61
N PHE A 82 16.71 15.47 7.47
CA PHE A 82 17.53 16.51 6.85
C PHE A 82 17.69 17.76 7.74
N VAL A 83 16.62 18.19 8.42
CA VAL A 83 16.66 19.31 9.37
C VAL A 83 17.54 18.95 10.57
N THR A 84 17.38 17.74 11.12
CA THR A 84 18.14 17.28 12.30
C THR A 84 19.63 17.19 11.97
N VAL A 85 19.98 16.59 10.83
CA VAL A 85 21.35 16.50 10.34
C VAL A 85 21.93 17.89 10.06
N GLY A 86 21.18 18.77 9.42
CA GLY A 86 21.63 20.15 9.18
C GLY A 86 21.91 20.92 10.47
N ASN A 87 21.06 20.77 11.49
CA ASN A 87 21.27 21.40 12.81
C ASN A 87 22.46 20.80 13.57
N LEU A 88 22.77 19.52 13.37
CA LEU A 88 23.95 18.88 13.96
C LEU A 88 25.25 19.29 13.25
N LEU A 89 25.21 19.47 11.92
CA LEU A 89 26.38 19.80 11.11
C LEU A 89 26.76 21.28 11.12
N VAL A 90 25.82 22.19 11.41
CA VAL A 90 26.13 23.61 11.62
C VAL A 90 26.39 23.82 13.11
N PRO A 91 27.66 23.76 13.57
CA PRO A 91 27.96 23.99 14.98
C PRO A 91 27.49 25.40 15.36
N ARG A 92 26.50 25.48 16.25
CA ARG A 92 25.95 26.70 16.83
C ARG A 92 26.92 27.38 17.82
N ASN A 93 28.22 27.32 17.53
CA ASN A 93 29.31 27.66 18.45
C ASN A 93 30.07 28.93 18.03
N ALA A 94 29.42 29.85 17.29
CA ALA A 94 30.02 31.13 16.89
C ALA A 94 29.39 32.35 17.57
N HIS A 95 28.68 32.18 18.69
CA HIS A 95 28.30 33.29 19.56
C HIS A 95 29.38 33.53 20.63
N ALA A 96 30.61 33.77 20.19
CA ALA A 96 31.66 34.30 21.05
C ALA A 96 31.73 35.82 20.83
N HIS A 97 31.17 36.56 21.80
CA HIS A 97 31.41 37.97 22.13
C HIS A 97 32.04 38.89 21.07
N ALA A 98 31.21 39.67 20.37
CA ALA A 98 31.65 40.89 19.68
C ALA A 98 30.70 42.05 20.03
N THR A 99 31.05 42.80 21.07
CA THR A 99 30.51 44.13 21.37
C THR A 99 31.00 45.11 20.30
N GLY A 100 30.21 45.36 19.27
CA GLY A 100 30.51 46.30 18.18
C GLY A 100 29.25 46.81 17.48
N PRO A 101 29.30 48.00 16.85
CA PRO A 101 28.12 48.77 16.46
C PRO A 101 27.24 48.08 15.42
N ILE A 102 25.93 48.28 15.60
CA ILE A 102 24.80 47.57 14.98
C ILE A 102 24.71 47.93 13.48
N ILE A 103 25.44 47.19 12.65
CA ILE A 103 25.07 47.00 11.25
C ILE A 103 24.36 45.65 11.24
N HIS A 104 23.04 45.63 11.00
CA HIS A 104 22.28 44.38 10.92
C HIS A 104 22.74 43.59 9.67
N PRO A 105 23.52 42.51 9.82
CA PRO A 105 23.86 41.67 8.68
C PRO A 105 22.57 41.01 8.20
N VAL A 106 22.37 40.98 6.89
CA VAL A 106 21.33 40.18 6.26
C VAL A 106 21.47 38.75 6.81
N PRO A 107 20.41 38.12 7.35
CA PRO A 107 20.55 36.84 8.02
C PRO A 107 20.94 35.79 6.99
N ASP A 108 22.19 35.32 7.05
CA ASP A 108 22.77 34.29 6.16
C ASP A 108 21.95 32.97 6.14
N GLY A 109 20.99 32.82 7.06
CA GLY A 109 20.04 31.71 7.09
C GLY A 109 18.95 31.76 6.02
N LEU A 110 18.66 32.91 5.41
CA LEU A 110 17.51 33.04 4.49
C LEU A 110 17.70 32.25 3.18
N ALA A 111 18.93 32.20 2.66
CA ALA A 111 19.25 31.44 1.45
C ALA A 111 19.11 29.93 1.67
N LEU A 112 19.59 29.42 2.81
CA LEU A 112 19.50 28.00 3.15
C LEU A 112 18.04 27.57 3.36
N GLU A 113 17.24 28.41 4.02
CA GLU A 113 15.81 28.16 4.22
C GLU A 113 15.04 28.18 2.89
N LEU A 114 15.34 29.11 1.99
CA LEU A 114 14.76 29.11 0.63
C LEU A 114 15.11 27.85 -0.15
N VAL A 115 16.36 27.39 -0.09
CA VAL A 115 16.78 26.14 -0.74
C VAL A 115 16.05 24.94 -0.14
N ARG A 116 15.89 24.88 1.19
CA ARG A 116 15.10 23.83 1.86
C ARG A 116 13.64 23.80 1.38
N VAL A 117 12.99 24.96 1.30
CA VAL A 117 11.61 25.08 0.81
C VAL A 117 11.52 24.65 -0.66
N LEU A 118 12.45 25.08 -1.51
CA LEU A 118 12.49 24.68 -2.92
C LEU A 118 12.66 23.16 -3.09
N VAL A 119 13.55 22.54 -2.33
CA VAL A 119 13.77 21.09 -2.34
C VAL A 119 12.51 20.35 -1.91
N LEU A 120 11.81 20.84 -0.87
CA LEU A 120 10.54 20.28 -0.43
C LEU A 120 9.46 20.37 -1.50
N LEU A 121 9.31 21.54 -2.12
CA LEU A 121 8.32 21.77 -3.15
C LEU A 121 8.59 20.88 -4.36
N ALA A 122 9.87 20.73 -4.75
CA ALA A 122 10.28 19.81 -5.80
C ALA A 122 9.98 18.33 -5.45
N LEU A 123 10.26 17.89 -4.22
CA LEU A 123 9.94 16.54 -3.74
C LEU A 123 8.44 16.27 -3.75
N LEU A 124 7.62 17.22 -3.27
CA LEU A 124 6.16 17.10 -3.28
C LEU A 124 5.60 17.05 -4.70
N LEU A 125 6.12 17.86 -5.62
CA LEU A 125 5.71 17.84 -7.02
C LEU A 125 6.12 16.53 -7.71
N LEU A 126 7.36 16.06 -7.51
CA LEU A 126 7.84 14.79 -8.04
C LEU A 126 6.97 13.63 -7.52
N TYR A 127 6.71 13.62 -6.22
CA TYR A 127 5.89 12.63 -5.55
C TYR A 127 4.44 12.65 -6.09
N GLY A 128 3.85 13.84 -6.20
CA GLY A 128 2.53 14.03 -6.80
C GLY A 128 2.45 13.58 -8.26
N PHE A 129 3.51 13.81 -9.05
CA PHE A 129 3.58 13.37 -10.44
C PHE A 129 3.68 11.85 -10.58
N ILE A 130 4.52 11.21 -9.75
CA ILE A 130 4.62 9.75 -9.69
C ILE A 130 3.28 9.15 -9.31
N LEU A 131 2.64 9.69 -8.26
CA LEU A 131 1.30 9.30 -7.84
C LEU A 131 0.30 9.41 -8.98
N HIS A 132 0.20 10.58 -9.59
CA HIS A 132 -0.73 10.83 -10.68
C HIS A 132 -0.56 9.81 -11.80
N LYS A 133 0.68 9.52 -12.21
CA LYS A 133 0.98 8.56 -13.30
C LYS A 133 0.64 7.12 -12.93
N VAL A 134 0.96 6.70 -11.71
CA VAL A 134 0.63 5.35 -11.22
C VAL A 134 -0.88 5.17 -11.15
N THR A 135 -1.58 6.17 -10.61
CA THR A 135 -3.04 6.19 -10.51
C THR A 135 -3.68 6.13 -11.90
N THR A 136 -3.24 6.95 -12.87
CA THR A 136 -3.80 6.91 -14.24
C THR A 136 -3.56 5.58 -14.94
N ARG A 137 -2.33 5.04 -14.86
CA ARG A 137 -2.04 3.72 -15.45
C ARG A 137 -2.90 2.63 -14.85
N TYR A 138 -3.11 2.66 -13.53
CA TYR A 138 -3.95 1.70 -12.85
C TYR A 138 -5.42 1.80 -13.31
N PHE A 139 -5.98 3.01 -13.38
CA PHE A 139 -7.34 3.21 -13.87
C PHE A 139 -7.53 2.71 -15.30
N ASN A 140 -6.59 3.03 -16.20
CA ASN A 140 -6.65 2.59 -17.60
C ASN A 140 -6.57 1.06 -17.72
N ALA A 141 -5.71 0.40 -16.95
CA ALA A 141 -5.59 -1.06 -16.96
C ALA A 141 -6.87 -1.75 -16.46
N ARG A 142 -7.57 -1.15 -15.50
CA ARG A 142 -8.84 -1.68 -14.99
C ARG A 142 -9.95 -1.57 -16.03
N SER A 143 -10.04 -0.43 -16.72
CA SER A 143 -11.05 -0.23 -17.78
C SER A 143 -10.92 -1.27 -18.89
N ALA A 144 -9.69 -1.60 -19.29
CA ALA A 144 -9.44 -2.62 -20.32
C ALA A 144 -9.94 -4.02 -19.89
N LYS A 145 -9.64 -4.45 -18.66
CA LYS A 145 -10.11 -5.76 -18.16
C LYS A 145 -11.65 -5.84 -18.10
N GLN A 146 -12.31 -4.73 -17.78
CA GLN A 146 -13.77 -4.70 -17.69
C GLN A 146 -14.43 -4.88 -19.07
N GLU A 147 -13.85 -4.30 -20.12
CA GLU A 147 -14.33 -4.48 -21.50
C GLU A 147 -14.19 -5.93 -21.97
N ASP A 148 -13.09 -6.61 -21.62
CA ASP A 148 -12.88 -8.02 -21.99
C ASP A 148 -13.89 -8.94 -21.31
N THR A 149 -14.18 -8.70 -20.03
CA THR A 149 -15.22 -9.46 -19.31
C THR A 149 -16.62 -9.27 -19.88
N MET A 150 -16.95 -8.09 -20.44
CA MET A 150 -18.24 -7.86 -21.10
C MET A 150 -18.35 -8.57 -22.46
N LYS A 151 -17.22 -8.76 -23.18
CA LYS A 151 -17.21 -9.47 -24.46
C LYS A 151 -17.37 -10.98 -24.30
N MET A 152 -16.78 -11.57 -23.25
CA MET A 152 -16.88 -13.01 -22.99
C MET A 152 -18.29 -13.44 -22.58
N GLY A 153 -19.05 -12.61 -21.88
CA GLY A 153 -20.42 -12.95 -21.47
C GLY A 153 -21.48 -12.89 -22.57
N LYS A 154 -21.14 -12.54 -23.81
CA LYS A 154 -22.09 -12.36 -24.92
C LYS A 154 -22.12 -13.52 -25.92
N VAL A 155 -21.38 -14.60 -25.67
CA VAL A 155 -21.20 -15.70 -26.65
C VAL A 155 -22.21 -16.84 -26.49
N ASP A 156 -23.00 -16.84 -25.41
CA ASP A 156 -23.81 -18.01 -25.03
C ASP A 156 -25.34 -17.85 -25.21
N ASP A 157 -25.80 -16.83 -25.96
CA ASP A 157 -27.23 -16.64 -26.34
C ASP A 157 -27.50 -16.89 -27.83
#